data_AF-A0AA88VPK7-F1
#
_entry.id   AF-A0AA88VPK7-F1
#
_cell.length_a   1.000
_cell.length_b   1.000
_cell.length_c   1.000
_cell.angle_alpha   90.00
_cell.angle_beta   90.00
_cell.angle_gamma   90.00
#
_symmetry.space_group_name_H-M   'P 1'
#
loop_
_entity.id
_entity.type
_entity.pdbx_description
1 polymer ?
#
loop_
_entity_poly.entity_id
_entity_poly.type
_entity_poly.pdbx_seq_one_letter_code
_entity_poly.pdbx_strand_id
1 'polypeptide(L)'
;MAAEEVSIVIQTDPCSPSHSSSHDEWIKSLRSESTLGITTPAVPKIRRVPRILGNIESNKKCYEPFVVSIGPFHHGKPELEPMEKFKIPLAKQYAKECNASVIELYNKVEEVAGEAKKCYNMEGEDNVDEKEFAHMMFLDGCFILQFICCIVREKRGELKMKSHDVAFVRRDIFLLENQLPFQVLQVLMGFMFMELDQGLNMIDIFIMRSRLQRPKKMKNFFQKYFYAKRGKRGDIKPAYSST
;
A
#
# COMPACT_ATOMS: atom_id res chain seq x y z
N MET A 1 -32.48 -81.64 -10.63
CA MET A 1 -33.12 -81.24 -9.37
C MET A 1 -32.03 -80.73 -8.46
N ALA A 2 -32.03 -79.54 -7.87
CA ALA A 2 -32.90 -78.38 -7.90
C ALA A 2 -32.00 -77.19 -7.52
N ALA A 3 -32.29 -76.00 -8.03
CA ALA A 3 -31.71 -74.78 -7.48
C ALA A 3 -32.46 -74.47 -6.17
N GLU A 4 -31.73 -74.30 -5.07
CA GLU A 4 -32.27 -73.67 -3.87
C GLU A 4 -31.51 -72.37 -3.62
N GLU A 5 -32.29 -71.31 -3.71
CA GLU A 5 -31.99 -69.91 -3.49
C GLU A 5 -31.94 -69.66 -1.98
N VAL A 6 -30.82 -69.18 -1.45
CA VAL A 6 -30.72 -68.81 -0.04
C VAL A 6 -30.96 -67.31 0.10
N SER A 7 -32.15 -66.96 0.59
CA SER A 7 -32.55 -65.61 0.99
C SER A 7 -31.93 -65.24 2.34
N ILE A 8 -31.22 -64.11 2.40
CA ILE A 8 -30.74 -63.54 3.68
C ILE A 8 -31.81 -62.59 4.21
N VAL A 9 -32.48 -63.00 5.29
CA VAL A 9 -33.41 -62.18 6.06
C VAL A 9 -32.61 -61.34 7.04
N ILE A 10 -32.63 -60.01 6.89
CA ILE A 10 -32.06 -59.09 7.87
C ILE A 10 -33.15 -58.82 8.92
N GLN A 11 -33.02 -59.43 10.10
CA GLN A 11 -33.81 -59.06 11.28
C GLN A 11 -33.40 -57.67 11.75
N THR A 12 -34.34 -56.72 11.71
CA THR A 12 -34.22 -55.44 12.41
C THR A 12 -34.97 -55.53 13.73
N ASP A 13 -34.25 -55.72 14.83
CA ASP A 13 -34.81 -55.56 16.17
C ASP A 13 -34.94 -54.07 16.55
N PRO A 14 -35.96 -53.68 17.34
CA PRO A 14 -36.24 -52.29 17.65
C PRO A 14 -35.57 -51.81 18.96
N CYS A 15 -34.86 -50.70 18.82
CA CYS A 15 -34.60 -49.66 19.83
C CYS A 15 -33.62 -49.93 20.99
N SER A 16 -32.42 -49.36 20.87
CA SER A 16 -31.90 -48.41 21.88
C SER A 16 -30.79 -47.51 21.29
N PRO A 17 -30.72 -46.22 21.71
CA PRO A 17 -30.02 -45.18 20.97
C PRO A 17 -28.65 -44.90 21.58
N SER A 18 -27.56 -45.06 20.82
CA SER A 18 -26.29 -44.43 21.18
C SER A 18 -25.35 -44.27 19.99
N HIS A 19 -24.83 -43.05 19.89
CA HIS A 19 -23.73 -42.58 19.03
C HIS A 19 -24.06 -42.25 17.57
N SER A 20 -25.03 -41.35 17.35
CA SER A 20 -24.96 -40.42 16.22
C SER A 20 -23.86 -39.40 16.49
N SER A 21 -22.62 -39.83 16.24
CA SER A 21 -21.51 -39.03 15.72
C SER A 21 -21.79 -37.53 15.59
N SER A 22 -21.35 -36.76 16.60
CA SER A 22 -21.21 -35.28 16.58
C SER A 22 -20.40 -34.77 15.36
N HIS A 23 -19.77 -35.68 14.63
CA HIS A 23 -19.01 -35.44 13.42
C HIS A 23 -19.85 -34.96 12.21
N ASP A 24 -21.18 -35.02 12.27
CA ASP A 24 -22.04 -34.57 11.17
C ASP A 24 -22.60 -33.15 11.34
N GLU A 25 -22.51 -32.55 12.53
CA GLU A 25 -23.05 -31.20 12.77
C GLU A 25 -22.20 -30.13 12.09
N TRP A 26 -20.87 -30.22 12.15
CA TRP A 26 -20.00 -29.27 11.44
C TRP A 26 -20.11 -29.41 9.91
N ILE A 27 -20.32 -30.63 9.41
CA ILE A 27 -20.56 -30.92 7.99
C ILE A 27 -21.92 -30.35 7.53
N LYS A 28 -22.96 -30.43 8.38
CA LYS A 28 -24.27 -29.81 8.12
C LYS A 28 -24.15 -28.28 8.12
N SER A 29 -23.34 -27.72 9.01
CA SER A 29 -23.02 -26.28 9.06
C SER A 29 -22.33 -25.80 7.77
N LEU A 30 -21.40 -26.59 7.22
CA LEU A 30 -20.74 -26.28 5.93
C LEU A 30 -21.70 -26.30 4.73
N ARG A 31 -22.74 -27.14 4.78
CA ARG A 31 -23.76 -27.20 3.72
C ARG A 31 -24.83 -26.12 3.83
N SER A 32 -25.10 -25.60 5.03
CA SER A 32 -25.99 -24.45 5.21
C SER A 32 -25.35 -23.11 4.81
N GLU A 33 -24.03 -23.02 4.74
CA GLU A 33 -23.32 -21.81 4.29
C GLU A 33 -23.21 -21.67 2.77
N SER A 34 -23.76 -22.60 1.97
CA SER A 34 -23.68 -22.56 0.51
C SER A 34 -24.83 -21.79 -0.17
N THR A 35 -25.17 -20.62 0.38
CA THR A 35 -25.65 -19.51 -0.44
C THR A 35 -24.70 -18.34 -0.23
N LEU A 36 -23.48 -18.46 -0.75
CA LEU A 36 -22.77 -17.30 -1.29
C LEU A 36 -23.67 -16.73 -2.41
N GLY A 37 -24.67 -15.96 -1.99
CA GLY A 37 -25.38 -15.05 -2.87
C GLY A 37 -24.33 -14.26 -3.62
N ILE A 38 -24.51 -14.21 -4.94
CA ILE A 38 -23.75 -13.42 -5.91
C ILE A 38 -22.97 -12.33 -5.19
N THR A 39 -21.68 -12.60 -4.95
CA THR A 39 -20.85 -11.74 -4.13
C THR A 39 -20.86 -10.38 -4.81
N THR A 40 -21.41 -9.38 -4.13
CA THR A 40 -21.01 -7.99 -4.37
C THR A 40 -19.48 -7.99 -4.43
N PRO A 41 -18.85 -7.35 -5.42
CA PRO A 41 -17.39 -7.37 -5.51
C PRO A 41 -16.83 -6.94 -4.16
N ALA A 42 -16.11 -7.86 -3.51
CA ALA A 42 -15.64 -7.67 -2.14
C ALA A 42 -14.80 -6.39 -2.09
N VAL A 43 -15.14 -5.48 -1.18
CA VAL A 43 -14.41 -4.22 -0.99
C VAL A 43 -12.92 -4.55 -0.78
N PRO A 44 -12.00 -4.02 -1.61
CA PRO A 44 -10.58 -4.26 -1.44
C PRO A 44 -10.13 -3.86 -0.02
N LYS A 45 -9.45 -4.78 0.67
CA LYS A 45 -8.99 -4.57 2.04
C LYS A 45 -7.53 -4.12 2.07
N ILE A 46 -7.26 -3.03 2.77
CA ILE A 46 -5.92 -2.58 3.15
C ILE A 46 -5.52 -3.41 4.37
N ARG A 47 -4.50 -4.26 4.19
CA ARG A 47 -4.07 -5.21 5.21
C ARG A 47 -2.85 -4.69 5.93
N ARG A 48 -2.85 -4.86 7.25
CA ARG A 48 -1.62 -4.83 8.04
C ARG A 48 -0.72 -6.01 7.70
N VAL A 49 0.57 -5.77 7.83
CA VAL A 49 1.60 -6.78 7.78
C VAL A 49 1.38 -7.72 8.98
N PRO A 50 1.34 -9.04 8.75
CA PRO A 50 1.22 -10.01 9.83
C PRO A 50 2.30 -9.78 10.89
N ARG A 51 1.92 -9.83 12.18
CA ARG A 51 2.83 -9.59 13.31
C ARG A 51 4.12 -10.41 13.25
N ILE A 52 4.04 -11.64 12.73
CA ILE A 52 5.21 -12.52 12.53
C ILE A 52 6.28 -11.86 11.65
N LEU A 53 5.87 -11.15 10.59
CA LEU A 53 6.78 -10.44 9.69
C LEU A 53 7.21 -9.08 10.27
N GLY A 54 6.31 -8.38 10.97
CA GLY A 54 6.58 -7.09 11.60
C GLY A 54 7.56 -7.16 12.78
N ASN A 55 7.60 -8.28 13.49
CA ASN A 55 8.51 -8.51 14.62
C ASN A 55 9.96 -8.79 14.19
N ILE A 56 10.21 -8.98 12.89
CA ILE A 56 11.55 -9.16 12.36
C ILE A 56 12.18 -7.77 12.18
N GLU A 57 13.08 -7.39 13.08
CA GLU A 57 13.72 -6.06 13.09
C GLU A 57 14.35 -5.67 11.75
N SER A 58 14.97 -6.62 11.05
CA SER A 58 15.58 -6.39 9.74
C SER A 58 14.57 -5.97 8.66
N ASN A 59 13.29 -6.28 8.85
CA ASN A 59 12.23 -6.07 7.88
C ASN A 59 11.33 -4.87 8.20
N LYS A 60 11.46 -4.23 9.37
CA LYS A 60 10.64 -3.05 9.72
C LYS A 60 10.71 -1.95 8.66
N LYS A 61 11.92 -1.71 8.14
CA LYS A 61 12.19 -0.79 7.03
C LYS A 61 11.57 -1.19 5.69
N CYS A 62 10.88 -2.32 5.59
CA CYS A 62 10.13 -2.72 4.39
C CYS A 62 8.66 -2.32 4.46
N TYR A 63 8.14 -2.04 5.66
CA TYR A 63 6.71 -1.87 5.91
C TYR A 63 6.38 -0.51 6.55
N GLU A 64 7.26 0.01 7.40
CA GLU A 64 7.04 1.30 8.06
C GLU A 64 7.46 2.49 7.18
N PRO A 65 6.66 3.57 7.18
CA PRO A 65 7.01 4.83 6.52
C PRO A 65 8.23 5.46 7.17
N PHE A 66 9.02 6.16 6.38
CA PHE A 66 10.19 6.90 6.87
C PHE A 66 9.87 8.34 7.21
N VAL A 67 8.96 8.97 6.47
CA VAL A 67 8.68 10.40 6.62
C VAL A 67 7.20 10.73 6.64
N VAL A 68 6.33 9.98 5.95
CA VAL A 68 4.90 10.35 5.83
C VAL A 68 3.96 9.21 6.20
N SER A 69 3.02 9.50 7.11
CA SER A 69 1.86 8.63 7.33
C SER A 69 0.77 8.92 6.30
N ILE A 70 0.17 7.87 5.77
CA ILE A 70 -1.00 7.89 4.89
C ILE A 70 -1.98 6.87 5.44
N GLY A 71 -3.15 7.36 5.81
CA GLY A 71 -4.17 6.58 6.49
C GLY A 71 -3.85 6.31 7.96
N PRO A 72 -4.65 5.44 8.59
CA PRO A 72 -4.75 5.31 10.04
C PRO A 72 -3.58 4.53 10.67
N PHE A 73 -2.99 3.55 10.00
CA PHE A 73 -2.09 2.58 10.64
C PHE A 73 -0.78 3.15 11.18
N HIS A 74 -0.36 4.32 10.70
CA HIS A 74 0.84 5.01 11.15
C HIS A 74 0.56 6.44 11.63
N HIS A 75 -0.72 6.80 11.77
CA HIS A 75 -1.13 8.14 12.16
C HIS A 75 -0.67 8.47 13.59
N GLY A 76 -0.29 9.73 13.84
CA GLY A 76 0.13 10.20 15.15
C GLY A 76 1.52 9.78 15.62
N LYS A 77 2.27 8.99 14.82
CA LYS A 77 3.65 8.61 15.15
C LYS A 77 4.57 9.84 15.23
N PRO A 78 5.27 10.08 16.36
CA PRO A 78 6.10 11.29 16.55
C PRO A 78 7.18 11.48 15.48
N GLU A 79 7.75 10.40 14.96
CA GLU A 79 8.76 10.42 13.93
C GLU A 79 8.26 10.89 12.55
N LEU A 80 6.94 10.87 12.31
CA LEU A 80 6.31 11.29 11.06
C LEU A 80 5.70 12.70 11.11
N GLU A 81 5.59 13.28 12.32
CA GLU A 81 5.05 14.63 12.56
C GLU A 81 5.68 15.74 11.70
N PRO A 82 6.98 15.73 11.37
CA PRO A 82 7.57 16.75 10.51
C PRO A 82 6.90 16.85 9.13
N MET A 83 6.43 15.74 8.55
CA MET A 83 5.79 15.74 7.23
C MET A 83 4.29 16.06 7.29
N GLU A 84 3.63 15.78 8.42
CA GLU A 84 2.23 16.16 8.65
C GLU A 84 2.03 17.68 8.49
N LYS A 85 3.03 18.48 8.86
CA LYS A 85 3.05 19.95 8.67
C LYS A 85 2.91 20.40 7.21
N PHE A 86 3.23 19.53 6.23
CA PHE A 86 3.09 19.83 4.81
C PHE A 86 1.70 19.54 4.25
N LYS A 87 0.87 18.73 4.93
CA LYS A 87 -0.43 18.31 4.41
C LYS A 87 -1.41 19.47 4.25
N ILE A 88 -1.54 20.34 5.25
CA ILE A 88 -2.44 21.50 5.18
C ILE A 88 -2.03 22.49 4.07
N PRO A 89 -0.76 22.93 3.97
CA PRO A 89 -0.32 23.78 2.85
C PRO A 89 -0.57 23.14 1.48
N LEU A 90 -0.31 21.84 1.33
CA LEU A 90 -0.53 21.13 0.07
C LEU A 90 -2.01 20.94 -0.25
N ALA A 91 -2.87 20.73 0.74
CA ALA A 91 -4.32 20.70 0.55
C ALA A 91 -4.86 22.06 0.08
N LYS A 92 -4.35 23.16 0.62
CA LYS A 92 -4.68 24.52 0.13
C LYS A 92 -4.19 24.74 -1.30
N GLN A 93 -2.99 24.26 -1.63
CA GLN A 93 -2.47 24.33 -2.99
C GLN A 93 -3.34 23.50 -3.97
N TYR A 94 -3.72 22.29 -3.56
CA TYR A 94 -4.58 21.41 -4.33
C TYR A 94 -5.94 22.06 -4.63
N ALA A 95 -6.58 22.64 -3.60
CA ALA A 95 -7.84 23.37 -3.74
C ALA A 95 -7.72 24.52 -4.75
N LYS A 96 -6.62 25.27 -4.70
CA LYS A 96 -6.33 26.34 -5.66
C LYS A 96 -6.16 25.81 -7.09
N GLU A 97 -5.47 24.68 -7.27
CA GLU A 97 -5.31 24.07 -8.60
C GLU A 97 -6.65 23.55 -9.17
N CYS A 98 -7.55 23.08 -8.31
CA CYS A 98 -8.88 22.64 -8.70
C CYS A 98 -9.88 23.79 -8.91
N ASN A 99 -9.50 25.04 -8.61
CA ASN A 99 -10.41 26.17 -8.55
C ASN A 99 -11.66 25.90 -7.67
N ALA A 100 -11.45 25.20 -6.55
CA ALA A 100 -12.49 24.80 -5.61
C ALA A 100 -12.17 25.30 -4.20
N SER A 101 -13.20 25.43 -3.35
CA SER A 101 -12.96 25.71 -1.94
C SER A 101 -12.48 24.45 -1.20
N VAL A 102 -11.72 24.65 -0.12
CA VAL A 102 -11.29 23.55 0.76
C VAL A 102 -12.51 22.81 1.36
N ILE A 103 -13.59 23.55 1.65
CA ILE A 103 -14.82 23.01 2.24
C ILE A 103 -15.54 22.10 1.23
N GLU A 104 -15.66 22.52 -0.04
CA GLU A 104 -16.27 21.67 -1.08
C GLU A 104 -15.52 20.34 -1.25
N LEU A 105 -14.19 20.39 -1.30
CA LEU A 105 -13.37 19.17 -1.41
C LEU A 105 -13.52 18.28 -0.18
N TYR A 106 -13.47 18.86 1.01
CA TYR A 106 -13.64 18.12 2.26
C TYR A 106 -15.01 17.42 2.31
N ASN A 107 -16.10 18.14 2.03
CA ASN A 107 -17.44 17.59 2.06
C ASN A 107 -17.58 16.39 1.11
N LYS A 108 -16.96 16.44 -0.07
CA LYS A 108 -16.96 15.29 -1.00
C LYS A 108 -16.15 14.10 -0.50
N VAL A 109 -15.06 14.33 0.21
CA VAL A 109 -14.33 13.23 0.85
C VAL A 109 -15.12 12.66 2.04
N GLU A 110 -15.79 13.50 2.82
CA GLU A 110 -16.63 13.10 3.94
C GLU A 110 -17.78 12.17 3.48
N GLU A 111 -18.41 12.48 2.34
CA GLU A 111 -19.46 11.63 1.72
C GLU A 111 -18.98 10.18 1.46
N VAL A 112 -17.70 9.96 1.15
CA VAL A 112 -17.14 8.62 0.86
C VAL A 112 -16.33 8.03 2.01
N ALA A 113 -16.11 8.78 3.09
CA ALA A 113 -15.25 8.37 4.20
C ALA A 113 -15.77 7.10 4.89
N GLY A 114 -17.08 6.95 5.07
CA GLY A 114 -17.67 5.75 5.67
C GLY A 114 -17.37 4.47 4.88
N GLU A 115 -17.50 4.51 3.56
CA GLU A 115 -17.15 3.37 2.69
C GLU A 115 -15.63 3.13 2.65
N ALA A 116 -14.84 4.20 2.57
CA ALA A 116 -13.38 4.12 2.63
C ALA A 116 -12.89 3.48 3.94
N LYS A 117 -13.57 3.75 5.07
CA LYS A 117 -13.27 3.14 6.37
C LYS A 117 -13.38 1.62 6.33
N LYS A 118 -14.32 1.07 5.55
CA LYS A 118 -14.51 -0.39 5.39
C LYS A 118 -13.34 -1.07 4.67
N CYS A 119 -12.49 -0.33 3.97
CA CYS A 119 -11.27 -0.88 3.39
C CYS A 119 -10.25 -1.26 4.47
N TYR A 120 -10.35 -0.69 5.67
CA TYR A 120 -9.48 -1.02 6.78
C TYR A 120 -10.14 -2.03 7.71
N ASN A 121 -9.34 -2.97 8.23
CA ASN A 121 -9.75 -3.79 9.36
C ASN A 121 -9.25 -3.11 10.64
N MET A 122 -9.90 -2.00 11.02
CA MET A 122 -9.54 -1.25 12.22
C MET A 122 -9.98 -2.03 13.47
N GLU A 123 -9.04 -2.26 14.39
CA GLU A 123 -9.29 -2.90 15.66
C GLU A 123 -8.47 -2.17 16.74
N GLY A 124 -9.01 -2.03 17.96
CA GLY A 124 -8.29 -1.44 19.09
C GLY A 124 -7.83 0.01 18.84
N GLU A 125 -6.53 0.26 18.95
CA GLU A 125 -5.87 1.58 18.87
C GLU A 125 -6.03 2.30 17.53
N ASP A 126 -6.44 1.59 16.47
CA ASP A 126 -6.66 2.20 15.15
C ASP A 126 -8.08 2.74 14.96
N ASN A 127 -8.96 2.54 15.93
CA ASN A 127 -10.32 3.00 15.81
C ASN A 127 -10.39 4.51 16.01
N VAL A 128 -10.35 5.22 14.89
CA VAL A 128 -10.46 6.67 14.80
C VAL A 128 -11.94 7.07 14.68
N ASP A 129 -12.34 8.19 15.29
CA ASP A 129 -13.70 8.71 15.11
C ASP A 129 -13.98 9.04 13.63
N GLU A 130 -15.25 9.07 13.23
CA GLU A 130 -15.61 9.22 11.82
C GLU A 130 -15.15 10.55 11.23
N LYS A 131 -15.17 11.63 12.03
CA LYS A 131 -14.79 12.97 11.59
C LYS A 131 -13.28 13.09 11.49
N GLU A 132 -12.54 12.59 12.46
CA GLU A 132 -11.08 12.52 12.42
C GLU A 132 -10.61 11.64 11.25
N PHE A 133 -11.31 10.53 10.97
CA PHE A 133 -11.03 9.70 9.81
C PHE A 133 -11.29 10.45 8.49
N ALA A 134 -12.42 11.17 8.36
CA ALA A 134 -12.70 11.98 7.18
C ALA A 134 -11.66 13.09 6.98
N HIS A 135 -11.26 13.79 8.04
CA HIS A 135 -10.17 14.77 7.99
C HIS A 135 -8.85 14.16 7.50
N MET A 136 -8.50 12.97 8.01
CA MET A 136 -7.31 12.24 7.63
C MET A 136 -7.36 11.86 6.14
N MET A 137 -8.47 11.27 5.67
CA MET A 137 -8.64 10.91 4.26
C MET A 137 -8.52 12.14 3.34
N PHE A 138 -9.10 13.27 3.75
CA PHE A 138 -9.06 14.51 2.97
C PHE A 138 -7.63 15.05 2.84
N LEU A 139 -6.92 15.19 3.97
CA LEU A 139 -5.55 15.71 3.98
C LEU A 139 -4.59 14.78 3.24
N ASP A 140 -4.72 13.47 3.44
CA ASP A 140 -3.85 12.47 2.81
C ASP A 140 -4.10 12.36 1.31
N GLY A 141 -5.37 12.37 0.89
CA GLY A 141 -5.74 12.36 -0.52
C GLY A 141 -5.22 13.60 -1.26
N CYS A 142 -5.39 14.80 -0.66
CA CYS A 142 -4.85 16.02 -1.22
C CYS A 142 -3.32 16.00 -1.29
N PHE A 143 -2.67 15.54 -0.22
CA PHE A 143 -1.22 15.42 -0.16
C PHE A 143 -0.68 14.52 -1.27
N ILE A 144 -1.26 13.33 -1.45
CA ILE A 144 -0.85 12.37 -2.49
C ILE A 144 -1.02 12.98 -3.89
N LEU A 145 -2.20 13.52 -4.21
CA LEU A 145 -2.47 14.05 -5.54
C LEU A 145 -1.62 15.28 -5.85
N GLN A 146 -1.47 16.20 -4.89
CA GLN A 146 -0.60 17.36 -5.06
C GLN A 146 0.87 16.95 -5.22
N PHE A 147 1.34 15.98 -4.44
CA PHE A 147 2.69 15.44 -4.58
C PHE A 147 2.92 14.85 -5.98
N ILE A 148 2.02 13.97 -6.42
CA ILE A 148 2.04 13.34 -7.74
C ILE A 148 2.05 14.42 -8.84
N CYS A 149 1.14 15.40 -8.75
CA CYS A 149 1.04 16.52 -9.68
C CYS A 149 2.37 17.28 -9.81
N CYS A 150 2.97 17.68 -8.68
CA CYS A 150 4.26 18.38 -8.67
C CYS A 150 5.40 17.54 -9.26
N ILE A 151 5.41 16.24 -9.04
CA ILE A 151 6.42 15.34 -9.63
C ILE A 151 6.24 15.19 -11.14
N VAL A 152 5.01 14.97 -11.60
CA VAL A 152 4.70 14.70 -13.01
C VAL A 152 4.91 15.97 -13.85
N ARG A 153 4.50 17.13 -13.32
CA ARG A 153 4.65 18.43 -13.98
C ARG A 153 6.03 19.07 -13.77
N GLU A 154 6.98 18.37 -13.15
CA GLU A 154 8.35 18.84 -12.89
C GLU A 154 8.42 20.11 -12.00
N LYS A 155 7.39 20.34 -11.20
CA LYS A 155 7.23 21.48 -10.28
C LYS A 155 7.68 21.15 -8.86
N ARG A 156 8.81 20.44 -8.71
CA ARG A 156 9.31 20.00 -7.39
C ARG A 156 9.53 21.14 -6.40
N GLY A 157 9.89 22.34 -6.88
CA GLY A 157 10.08 23.52 -6.04
C GLY A 157 8.81 23.96 -5.30
N GLU A 158 7.63 23.62 -5.81
CA GLU A 158 6.34 23.97 -5.18
C GLU A 158 6.09 23.14 -3.90
N LEU A 159 6.71 21.96 -3.76
CA LEU A 159 6.57 21.11 -2.56
C LEU A 159 7.27 21.69 -1.33
N LYS A 160 8.26 22.58 -1.51
CA LYS A 160 9.09 23.13 -0.42
C LYS A 160 9.74 22.07 0.49
N MET A 161 9.93 20.86 -0.03
CA MET A 161 10.57 19.73 0.64
C MET A 161 12.04 19.60 0.22
N LYS A 162 12.89 19.02 1.07
CA LYS A 162 14.27 18.69 0.68
C LYS A 162 14.28 17.51 -0.30
N SER A 163 15.34 17.40 -1.09
CA SER A 163 15.44 16.33 -2.09
C SER A 163 15.35 14.91 -1.51
N HIS A 164 15.88 14.68 -0.31
CA HIS A 164 15.76 13.38 0.36
C HIS A 164 14.35 13.12 0.89
N ASP A 165 13.67 14.14 1.42
CA ASP A 165 12.27 14.02 1.84
C ASP A 165 11.38 13.61 0.66
N VAL A 166 11.57 14.23 -0.51
CA VAL A 166 10.84 13.88 -1.74
C VAL A 166 11.13 12.43 -2.17
N ALA A 167 12.34 11.93 -1.94
CA ALA A 167 12.68 10.53 -2.23
C ALA A 167 11.98 9.57 -1.24
N PHE A 168 11.95 9.92 0.04
CA PHE A 168 11.30 9.12 1.08
C PHE A 168 9.76 9.15 0.97
N VAL A 169 9.15 10.31 0.72
CA VAL A 169 7.70 10.41 0.44
C VAL A 169 7.33 9.53 -0.76
N ARG A 170 8.13 9.58 -1.83
CA ARG A 170 7.91 8.71 -2.99
C ARG A 170 7.92 7.23 -2.61
N ARG A 171 8.85 6.78 -1.76
CA ARG A 171 8.89 5.39 -1.27
C ARG A 171 7.66 5.08 -0.43
N ASP A 172 7.34 5.95 0.52
CA ASP A 172 6.29 5.74 1.51
C ASP A 172 4.89 5.65 0.90
N ILE A 173 4.62 6.35 -0.22
CA ILE A 173 3.36 6.24 -0.97
C ILE A 173 3.11 4.82 -1.52
N PHE A 174 4.16 4.01 -1.71
CA PHE A 174 4.04 2.63 -2.20
C PHE A 174 4.03 1.56 -1.10
N LEU A 175 4.12 1.94 0.18
CA LEU A 175 4.11 0.97 1.29
C LEU A 175 2.71 0.43 1.52
N LEU A 176 2.59 -0.89 1.69
CA LEU A 176 1.30 -1.59 1.83
C LEU A 176 0.48 -1.12 3.04
N GLU A 177 1.13 -0.80 4.16
CA GLU A 177 0.47 -0.30 5.38
C GLU A 177 0.17 1.20 5.33
N ASN A 178 0.65 1.89 4.30
CA ASN A 178 0.59 3.35 4.14
C ASN A 178 -0.25 3.72 2.91
N GLN A 179 -1.40 3.04 2.74
CA GLN A 179 -2.26 3.18 1.58
C GLN A 179 -3.53 3.96 1.91
N LEU A 180 -4.07 4.62 0.89
CA LEU A 180 -5.36 5.31 0.93
C LEU A 180 -6.36 4.55 0.03
N PRO A 181 -7.62 4.34 0.47
CA PRO A 181 -8.67 3.81 -0.39
C PRO A 181 -8.80 4.62 -1.68
N PHE A 182 -8.71 3.95 -2.83
CA PHE A 182 -8.63 4.62 -4.12
C PHE A 182 -9.85 5.51 -4.42
N GLN A 183 -11.02 5.16 -3.89
CA GLN A 183 -12.25 5.96 -4.00
C GLN A 183 -12.07 7.41 -3.52
N VAL A 184 -11.26 7.64 -2.47
CA VAL A 184 -10.95 8.99 -1.98
C VAL A 184 -10.19 9.78 -3.05
N LEU A 185 -9.22 9.14 -3.73
CA LEU A 185 -8.49 9.77 -4.83
C LEU A 185 -9.39 10.03 -6.04
N GLN A 186 -10.31 9.11 -6.35
CA GLN A 186 -11.25 9.30 -7.47
C GLN A 186 -12.14 10.54 -7.27
N VAL A 187 -12.69 10.71 -6.07
CA VAL A 187 -13.48 11.88 -5.72
C VAL A 187 -12.67 13.16 -5.91
N LEU A 188 -11.46 13.22 -5.34
CA LEU A 188 -10.62 14.40 -5.44
C LEU A 188 -10.17 14.67 -6.89
N MET A 189 -9.80 13.65 -7.65
CA MET A 189 -9.41 13.79 -9.07
C MET A 189 -10.54 14.35 -9.93
N GLY A 190 -11.80 14.07 -9.60
CA GLY A 190 -12.96 14.67 -10.28
C GLY A 190 -13.03 16.19 -10.20
N PHE A 191 -12.30 16.82 -9.27
CA PHE A 191 -12.16 18.28 -9.22
C PHE A 191 -10.98 18.82 -10.04
N MET A 192 -9.95 18.00 -10.25
CA MET A 192 -8.73 18.41 -10.95
C MET A 192 -8.82 18.15 -12.46
N PHE A 193 -9.58 17.13 -12.86
CA PHE A 193 -9.63 16.64 -14.23
C PHE A 193 -11.07 16.60 -14.74
N MET A 194 -11.24 16.89 -16.03
CA MET A 194 -12.55 16.77 -16.68
C MET A 194 -12.99 15.31 -16.80
N GLU A 195 -12.03 14.42 -17.05
CA GLU A 195 -12.23 12.99 -17.22
C GLU A 195 -11.32 12.23 -16.25
N LEU A 196 -11.84 11.19 -15.60
CA LEU A 196 -11.09 10.39 -14.64
C LEU A 196 -9.80 9.80 -15.26
N ASP A 197 -9.85 9.43 -16.55
CA ASP A 197 -8.71 8.88 -17.29
C ASP A 197 -7.49 9.81 -17.33
N GLN A 198 -7.70 11.14 -17.27
CA GLN A 198 -6.59 12.09 -17.20
C GLN A 198 -5.86 11.98 -15.85
N GLY A 199 -6.62 11.83 -14.76
CA GLY A 199 -6.08 11.59 -13.42
C GLY A 199 -5.37 10.24 -13.32
N LEU A 200 -5.96 9.20 -13.91
CA LEU A 200 -5.33 7.87 -14.00
C LEU A 200 -4.00 7.92 -14.77
N ASN A 201 -3.97 8.60 -15.92
CA ASN A 201 -2.75 8.77 -16.70
C ASN A 201 -1.66 9.53 -15.89
N MET A 202 -2.05 10.55 -15.11
CA MET A 202 -1.10 11.23 -14.21
C MET A 202 -0.51 10.25 -13.18
N ILE A 203 -1.34 9.42 -12.56
CA ILE A 203 -0.89 8.39 -11.61
C ILE A 203 0.04 7.38 -12.32
N ASP A 204 -0.30 6.93 -13.52
CA ASP A 204 0.51 6.00 -14.31
C ASP A 204 1.87 6.59 -14.65
N ILE A 205 1.94 7.85 -15.08
CA ILE A 205 3.20 8.55 -15.33
C ILE A 205 4.03 8.62 -14.04
N PHE A 206 3.40 8.90 -12.89
CA PHE A 206 4.08 8.92 -11.61
C PHE A 206 4.64 7.55 -11.23
N ILE A 207 3.85 6.48 -11.39
CA ILE A 207 4.29 5.10 -11.15
C ILE A 207 5.47 4.78 -12.07
N MET A 208 5.35 5.05 -13.37
CA MET A 208 6.39 4.79 -14.36
C MET A 208 7.69 5.54 -14.06
N ARG A 209 7.62 6.79 -13.59
CA ARG A 209 8.78 7.58 -13.16
C ARG A 209 9.36 7.12 -11.81
N SER A 210 8.55 6.48 -10.97
CA SER A 210 8.95 6.02 -9.64
C SER A 210 9.50 4.60 -9.63
N ARG A 211 9.17 3.79 -10.65
CA ARG A 211 9.89 2.55 -10.92
C ARG A 211 11.36 2.91 -11.10
N LEU A 212 12.21 2.41 -10.20
CA LEU A 212 13.65 2.50 -10.32
C LEU A 212 14.00 2.10 -11.75
N GLN A 213 14.49 3.04 -12.56
CA GLN A 213 15.14 2.65 -13.80
C GLN A 213 16.24 1.69 -13.36
N ARG A 214 16.18 0.43 -13.84
CA ARG A 214 17.32 -0.48 -13.67
C ARG A 214 18.56 0.33 -14.01
N PRO A 215 19.58 0.42 -13.15
CA PRO A 215 20.79 1.13 -13.51
C PRO A 215 21.18 0.61 -14.89
N LYS A 216 21.13 1.49 -15.91
CA LYS A 216 21.62 1.13 -17.25
C LYS A 216 22.97 0.49 -16.98
N LYS A 217 23.15 -0.78 -17.38
CA LYS A 217 24.39 -1.56 -17.11
C LYS A 217 25.54 -0.56 -17.13
N MET A 218 26.18 -0.37 -15.99
CA MET A 218 27.15 0.70 -15.80
C MET A 218 28.39 0.36 -16.64
N LYS A 219 28.30 0.54 -17.97
CA LYS A 219 29.25 -0.04 -18.92
C LYS A 219 30.63 0.57 -18.78
N ASN A 220 30.77 1.74 -18.15
CA ASN A 220 32.01 2.52 -18.28
C ASN A 220 32.62 3.04 -16.96
N PHE A 221 32.06 2.73 -15.77
CA PHE A 221 32.63 3.28 -14.52
C PHE A 221 33.95 2.60 -14.12
N PHE A 222 33.98 1.26 -14.17
CA PHE A 222 35.21 0.50 -13.87
C PHE A 222 36.27 0.60 -14.97
N GLN A 223 35.87 0.77 -16.24
CA GLN A 223 36.83 0.89 -17.34
C GLN A 223 37.64 2.20 -17.25
N LYS A 224 37.03 3.30 -16.80
CA LYS A 224 37.72 4.58 -16.65
C LYS A 224 38.73 4.58 -15.50
N TYR A 225 38.46 3.86 -14.41
CA TYR A 225 39.33 3.82 -13.24
C TYR A 225 40.46 2.78 -13.33
N PHE A 226 40.23 1.64 -13.98
CA PHE A 226 41.26 0.58 -14.07
C PHE A 226 42.25 0.78 -15.22
N TYR A 227 41.87 1.45 -16.32
CA TYR A 227 42.79 1.71 -17.43
C TYR A 227 43.60 3.01 -17.28
N ALA A 228 43.15 3.97 -16.46
CA ALA A 228 43.90 5.20 -16.20
C ALA A 228 45.15 4.98 -15.29
N LYS A 229 45.20 3.88 -14.53
CA LYS A 229 46.29 3.58 -13.59
C LYS A 229 47.46 2.75 -14.16
N ARG A 230 47.45 2.40 -15.45
CA ARG A 230 48.53 1.60 -16.07
C ARG A 230 49.56 2.39 -16.89
N GLY A 231 49.49 3.73 -16.93
CA GLY A 231 50.33 4.56 -17.82
C GLY A 231 51.53 5.29 -17.21
N LYS A 232 51.83 5.15 -15.91
CA LYS A 232 53.01 5.80 -15.30
C LYS A 232 53.73 4.87 -14.33
N ARG A 233 54.49 3.90 -14.87
CA ARG A 233 55.64 3.34 -14.15
C ARG A 233 56.85 4.15 -14.60
N GLY A 234 57.25 5.10 -13.77
CA GLY A 234 58.51 5.82 -13.92
C GLY A 234 59.68 4.87 -13.65
N ASP A 235 60.76 5.10 -14.38
CA ASP A 235 62.03 4.41 -14.26
C ASP A 235 62.59 4.55 -12.83
N ILE A 236 62.75 3.41 -12.15
CA ILE A 236 63.55 3.31 -10.93
C ILE A 236 64.90 2.73 -11.35
N LYS A 237 65.94 3.57 -11.40
CA LYS A 237 67.33 3.11 -11.53
C LYS A 237 67.74 2.39 -10.25
N PRO A 238 68.42 1.23 -10.32
CA PRO A 238 68.94 0.56 -9.13
C PRO A 238 70.22 1.25 -8.65
N ALA A 239 70.24 1.66 -7.39
CA ALA A 239 71.48 1.98 -6.68
C ALA A 239 72.10 0.67 -6.17
N TYR A 240 73.23 0.27 -6.74
CA TYR A 240 74.12 -0.72 -6.14
C TYR A 240 75.16 0.01 -5.29
N SER A 241 75.27 -0.40 -4.04
CA SER A 241 76.31 -0.03 -3.07
C SER A 241 77.51 -0.96 -3.17
N SER A 242 78.74 -0.41 -3.16
CA SER A 242 80.06 -0.97 -2.78
C SER A 242 81.08 0.07 -3.26
N THR A 243 82.04 0.64 -2.53
CA THR A 243 82.75 0.37 -1.27
C THR A 243 83.32 1.71 -0.79
#